data_AF-A0A942QNE7-F1
#
_entry.id   AF-A0A942QNE7-F1
#
_cell.length_a   1.000
_cell.length_b   1.000
_cell.length_c   1.000
_cell.angle_alpha   90.00
_cell.angle_beta   90.00
_cell.angle_gamma   90.00
#
_symmetry.space_group_name_H-M   'P 1'
#
loop_
_entity.id
_entity.type
_entity.pdbx_description
1 polymer ?
#
loop_
_entity_poly.entity_id
_entity_poly.type
_entity_poly.pdbx_seq_one_letter_code
_entity_poly.pdbx_strand_id
1 'polypeptide(L)'
;MAFTQMYSSIDNELNALFYQIHKEVKIILKTEGEDFFSRYLPSPVEKFLFPAAVIYSAKAFRVSDTKEILDRAKIAFYVYMASYIHQLYEREPTANKILCGDYFFAQYYAAINEANSIDLLKTISQIICRIHENRIHLLINPADSSKCNEYTLDFAKKNTGLLLGECCALGAAISADWPEGLPIVKNIGVNLGIALILATVKGCDDSHIGYIKKACQDLIHLPKGIETRFFSEFIDILFPYISVPAARRVVV
;
A
#
# COMPACT_ATOMS: atom_id res chain seq x y z
N MET A 1 5.13 -3.31 -20.60
CA MET A 1 4.30 -2.37 -21.39
C MET A 1 2.78 -2.58 -21.23
N ALA A 2 2.27 -3.48 -20.36
CA ALA A 2 0.82 -3.71 -20.23
C ALA A 2 0.15 -3.13 -18.94
N PHE A 3 0.91 -2.67 -17.95
CA PHE A 3 0.36 -2.32 -16.62
C PHE A 3 0.04 -0.83 -16.41
N THR A 4 0.64 0.07 -17.18
CA THR A 4 0.30 1.51 -17.17
C THR A 4 -1.12 1.77 -17.69
N GLN A 5 -1.70 0.85 -18.48
CA GLN A 5 -3.12 0.90 -18.87
C GLN A 5 -4.08 0.70 -17.70
N MET A 6 -3.67 0.02 -16.63
CA MET A 6 -4.56 -0.27 -15.49
C MET A 6 -4.83 0.97 -14.64
N TYR A 7 -3.85 1.86 -14.52
CA TYR A 7 -3.90 3.08 -13.73
C TYR A 7 -3.97 4.33 -14.62
N SER A 8 -4.70 4.24 -15.73
CA SER A 8 -4.62 5.23 -16.82
C SER A 8 -4.88 6.68 -16.41
N SER A 9 -5.70 6.92 -15.38
CA SER A 9 -6.01 8.27 -14.91
C SER A 9 -4.92 8.90 -14.04
N ILE A 10 -3.97 8.11 -13.55
CA ILE A 10 -2.83 8.53 -12.71
C ILE A 10 -1.48 8.06 -13.25
N ASP A 11 -1.43 7.65 -14.52
CA ASP A 11 -0.25 7.04 -15.15
C ASP A 11 0.95 8.00 -15.16
N ASN A 12 0.69 9.29 -15.40
CA ASN A 12 1.73 10.31 -15.40
C ASN A 12 2.43 10.42 -14.04
N GLU A 13 1.65 10.46 -12.96
CA GLU A 13 2.16 10.53 -11.59
C GLU A 13 2.92 9.27 -11.21
N LEU A 14 2.37 8.08 -11.53
CA LEU A 14 3.07 6.83 -11.27
C LEU A 14 4.39 6.74 -12.05
N ASN A 15 4.40 7.08 -13.33
CA ASN A 15 5.63 7.07 -14.14
C ASN A 15 6.67 8.07 -13.58
N ALA A 16 6.24 9.27 -13.18
CA ALA A 16 7.12 10.25 -12.55
C ALA A 16 7.71 9.74 -11.23
N LEU A 17 6.86 9.15 -10.37
CA LEU A 17 7.26 8.56 -9.09
C LEU A 17 8.32 7.47 -9.29
N PHE A 18 8.05 6.51 -10.17
CA PHE A 18 8.95 5.39 -10.37
C PHE A 18 10.23 5.77 -11.12
N TYR A 19 10.19 6.81 -11.95
CA TYR A 19 11.39 7.39 -12.51
C TYR A 19 12.30 7.98 -11.42
N GLN A 20 11.73 8.72 -10.45
CA GLN A 20 12.47 9.27 -9.31
C GLN A 20 13.05 8.16 -8.42
N ILE A 21 12.21 7.20 -8.01
CA ILE A 21 12.64 6.05 -7.19
C ILE A 21 13.75 5.26 -7.88
N HIS A 22 13.60 4.97 -9.18
CA HIS A 22 14.61 4.22 -9.92
C HIS A 22 15.94 4.98 -9.96
N LYS A 23 15.90 6.31 -10.16
CA LYS A 23 17.10 7.15 -10.13
C LYS A 23 17.78 7.12 -8.76
N GLU A 24 17.03 7.23 -7.67
CA GLU A 24 17.55 7.22 -6.30
C GLU A 24 18.15 5.86 -5.91
N VAL A 25 17.42 4.77 -6.16
CA VAL A 25 17.81 3.41 -5.72
C VAL A 25 18.91 2.81 -6.59
N LYS A 26 18.91 3.06 -7.91
CA LYS A 26 19.93 2.53 -8.84
C LYS A 26 21.32 3.07 -8.55
N ILE A 27 21.43 4.25 -7.94
CA ILE A 27 22.73 4.82 -7.54
C ILE A 27 23.36 3.98 -6.42
N ILE A 28 22.54 3.35 -5.56
CA ILE A 28 22.98 2.79 -4.29
C ILE A 28 23.04 1.26 -4.33
N LEU A 29 22.14 0.58 -5.04
CA LEU A 29 22.04 -0.89 -5.07
C LEU A 29 22.59 -1.52 -6.37
N LYS A 30 23.68 -0.97 -6.92
CA LYS A 30 24.46 -1.66 -7.97
C LYS A 30 25.20 -2.86 -7.36
N THR A 31 24.53 -3.99 -7.30
CA THR A 31 25.20 -5.29 -7.12
C THR A 31 25.66 -5.81 -8.48
N GLU A 32 26.79 -6.52 -8.49
CA GLU A 32 27.51 -7.06 -9.65
C GLU A 32 26.60 -7.72 -10.72
N GLY A 33 26.09 -6.92 -11.66
CA GLY A 33 25.42 -7.40 -12.88
C GLY A 33 23.90 -7.60 -12.85
N GLU A 34 23.22 -7.48 -11.69
CA GLU A 34 21.76 -7.61 -11.60
C GLU A 34 21.10 -6.34 -11.02
N ASP A 35 20.04 -5.86 -11.67
CA ASP A 35 19.24 -4.74 -11.18
C ASP A 35 18.46 -5.19 -9.94
N PHE A 36 18.67 -4.52 -8.79
CA PHE A 36 17.92 -4.78 -7.56
C PHE A 36 16.40 -4.88 -7.80
N PHE A 37 15.88 -4.01 -8.68
CA PHE A 37 14.47 -3.99 -9.02
C PHE A 37 14.01 -5.24 -9.78
N SER A 38 14.87 -5.89 -10.58
CA SER A 38 14.47 -7.10 -11.29
C SER A 38 14.37 -8.31 -10.35
N ARG A 39 15.09 -8.30 -9.24
CA ARG A 39 15.17 -9.43 -8.29
C ARG A 39 14.15 -9.35 -7.16
N TYR A 40 13.83 -8.15 -6.68
CA TYR A 40 13.04 -7.97 -5.46
C TYR A 40 11.77 -7.14 -5.63
N LEU A 41 11.40 -6.72 -6.85
CA LEU A 41 10.11 -6.03 -7.02
C LEU A 41 8.94 -7.01 -6.81
N PRO A 42 7.91 -6.59 -6.05
CA PRO A 42 6.66 -7.33 -5.94
C PRO A 42 5.90 -7.31 -7.27
N SER A 43 4.77 -8.01 -7.33
CA SER A 43 3.93 -7.99 -8.53
C SER A 43 3.51 -6.55 -8.88
N PRO A 44 3.20 -6.25 -10.16
CA PRO A 44 2.83 -4.88 -10.55
C PRO A 44 1.70 -4.28 -9.70
N VAL A 45 0.70 -5.07 -9.32
CA VAL A 45 -0.41 -4.58 -8.48
C VAL A 45 0.06 -4.20 -7.10
N GLU A 46 0.84 -5.07 -6.46
CA GLU A 46 1.42 -4.82 -5.14
C GLU A 46 2.37 -3.62 -5.15
N LYS A 47 3.21 -3.53 -6.19
CA LYS A 47 4.15 -2.41 -6.39
C LYS A 47 3.44 -1.06 -6.47
N PHE A 48 2.28 -1.00 -7.12
CA PHE A 48 1.56 0.26 -7.35
C PHE A 48 0.48 0.54 -6.31
N LEU A 49 0.02 -0.45 -5.53
CA LEU A 49 -1.14 -0.35 -4.65
C LEU A 49 -1.09 0.86 -3.70
N PHE A 50 -0.06 0.94 -2.85
CA PHE A 50 0.03 1.98 -1.82
C PHE A 50 0.30 3.37 -2.42
N PRO A 51 1.21 3.54 -3.40
CA PRO A 51 1.37 4.82 -4.09
C PRO A 51 0.11 5.27 -4.83
N ALA A 52 -0.58 4.36 -5.52
CA ALA A 52 -1.82 4.67 -6.22
C ALA A 52 -2.90 5.13 -5.25
N ALA A 53 -3.02 4.51 -4.07
CA ALA A 53 -3.96 4.95 -3.03
C ALA A 53 -3.72 6.40 -2.59
N VAL A 54 -2.45 6.81 -2.44
CA VAL A 54 -2.09 8.21 -2.15
C VAL A 54 -2.50 9.12 -3.32
N ILE A 55 -2.13 8.77 -4.55
CA ILE A 55 -2.38 9.61 -5.73
C ILE A 55 -3.88 9.75 -6.01
N TYR A 56 -4.64 8.65 -6.03
CA TYR A 56 -6.10 8.69 -6.21
C TYR A 56 -6.78 9.52 -5.15
N SER A 57 -6.37 9.39 -3.89
CA SER A 57 -6.93 10.18 -2.80
C SER A 57 -6.62 11.67 -2.94
N ALA A 58 -5.37 12.02 -3.27
CA ALA A 58 -5.02 13.42 -3.51
C ALA A 58 -5.81 14.03 -4.69
N LYS A 59 -5.98 13.26 -5.77
CA LYS A 59 -6.78 13.66 -6.94
C LYS A 59 -8.27 13.80 -6.62
N ALA A 60 -8.82 12.91 -5.80
CA ALA A 60 -10.18 13.01 -5.27
C ALA A 60 -10.36 14.32 -4.48
N PHE A 61 -9.33 14.74 -3.74
CA PHE A 61 -9.30 15.99 -2.97
C PHE A 61 -8.82 17.21 -3.78
N ARG A 62 -8.77 17.07 -5.12
CA ARG A 62 -8.45 18.14 -6.07
C ARG A 62 -7.08 18.79 -5.84
N VAL A 63 -6.16 18.05 -5.24
CA VAL A 63 -4.78 18.50 -5.04
C VAL A 63 -4.11 18.64 -6.41
N SER A 64 -3.57 19.82 -6.68
CA SER A 64 -2.87 20.13 -7.92
C SER A 64 -1.34 20.12 -7.79
N ASP A 65 -0.80 20.17 -6.56
CA ASP A 65 0.64 20.12 -6.34
C ASP A 65 1.17 18.70 -6.58
N THR A 66 1.61 18.47 -7.81
CA THR A 66 2.20 17.18 -8.20
C THR A 66 3.42 16.83 -7.35
N LYS A 67 4.23 17.79 -6.92
CA LYS A 67 5.43 17.49 -6.13
C LYS A 67 5.03 16.92 -4.77
N GLU A 68 4.08 17.56 -4.09
CA GLU A 68 3.62 17.09 -2.78
C GLU A 68 2.94 15.71 -2.87
N ILE A 69 2.15 15.47 -3.92
CA ILE A 69 1.57 14.14 -4.19
C ILE A 69 2.65 13.08 -4.34
N LEU A 70 3.68 13.35 -5.15
CA LEU A 70 4.76 12.41 -5.40
C LEU A 70 5.59 12.13 -4.14
N ASP A 71 5.88 13.16 -3.35
CA ASP A 71 6.63 13.01 -2.10
C ASP A 71 5.88 12.11 -1.11
N ARG A 72 4.56 12.27 -0.96
CA ARG A 72 3.75 11.41 -0.08
C ARG A 72 3.58 10.00 -0.64
N ALA A 73 3.44 9.85 -1.96
CA ALA A 73 3.39 8.54 -2.60
C ALA A 73 4.72 7.78 -2.46
N LYS A 74 5.85 8.50 -2.47
CA LYS A 74 7.20 7.96 -2.22
C LYS A 74 7.34 7.42 -0.79
N ILE A 75 6.82 8.12 0.22
CA ILE A 75 6.75 7.65 1.61
C ILE A 75 6.01 6.30 1.68
N ALA A 76 4.81 6.21 1.09
CA ALA A 76 4.01 4.98 1.06
C ALA A 76 4.76 3.83 0.39
N PHE A 77 5.44 4.09 -0.73
CA PHE A 77 6.27 3.10 -1.43
C PHE A 77 7.40 2.57 -0.54
N TYR A 78 8.17 3.44 0.11
CA TYR A 78 9.31 3.04 0.92
C TYR A 78 8.93 2.20 2.14
N VAL A 79 7.84 2.56 2.83
CA VAL A 79 7.32 1.77 3.96
C VAL A 79 6.92 0.37 3.51
N TYR A 80 6.20 0.29 2.39
CA TYR A 80 5.77 -0.99 1.83
C TYR A 80 6.97 -1.84 1.40
N MET A 81 7.91 -1.27 0.64
CA MET A 81 9.09 -2.00 0.15
C MET A 81 9.97 -2.51 1.28
N ALA A 82 10.21 -1.71 2.32
CA ALA A 82 10.98 -2.13 3.49
C ALA A 82 10.35 -3.36 4.14
N SER A 83 9.04 -3.28 4.41
CA SER A 83 8.26 -4.37 4.99
C SER A 83 8.28 -5.62 4.11
N TYR A 84 8.06 -5.46 2.80
CA TYR A 84 8.05 -6.55 1.83
C TYR A 84 9.41 -7.27 1.75
N ILE A 85 10.52 -6.53 1.66
CA ILE A 85 11.86 -7.12 1.54
C ILE A 85 12.24 -7.89 2.80
N HIS A 86 11.95 -7.33 3.99
CA HIS A 86 12.15 -8.06 5.23
C HIS A 86 11.30 -9.34 5.27
N GLN A 87 10.15 -9.40 4.61
CA GLN A 87 9.35 -10.62 4.54
C GLN A 87 9.98 -11.66 3.60
N LEU A 88 10.57 -11.22 2.49
CA LEU A 88 11.34 -12.11 1.62
C LEU A 88 12.54 -12.75 2.34
N TYR A 89 13.10 -12.08 3.36
CA TYR A 89 14.15 -12.65 4.21
C TYR A 89 13.64 -13.85 5.02
N GLU A 90 12.41 -13.80 5.54
CA GLU A 90 11.82 -14.92 6.30
C GLU A 90 11.74 -16.21 5.47
N ARG A 91 11.54 -16.07 4.15
CA ARG A 91 11.46 -17.22 3.22
C ARG A 91 12.83 -17.69 2.74
N GLU A 92 13.76 -16.76 2.56
CA GLU A 92 15.11 -17.05 2.06
C GLU A 92 16.08 -16.06 2.72
N PRO A 93 16.72 -16.46 3.84
CA PRO A 93 17.53 -15.58 4.67
C PRO A 93 18.83 -15.19 3.97
N THR A 94 18.92 -13.94 3.53
CA THR A 94 20.17 -13.36 3.01
C THR A 94 20.43 -12.00 3.67
N ALA A 95 21.69 -11.74 4.07
CA ALA A 95 22.07 -10.48 4.69
C ALA A 95 21.71 -9.26 3.82
N ASN A 96 21.79 -9.41 2.50
CA ASN A 96 21.41 -8.37 1.54
C ASN A 96 19.95 -7.93 1.71
N LYS A 97 18.99 -8.84 1.99
CA LYS A 97 17.59 -8.47 2.19
C LYS A 97 17.37 -7.66 3.46
N ILE A 98 18.05 -8.00 4.56
CA ILE A 98 17.98 -7.20 5.80
C ILE A 98 18.43 -5.77 5.49
N LEU A 99 19.61 -5.62 4.92
CA LEU A 99 20.19 -4.30 4.61
C LEU A 99 19.36 -3.52 3.59
N CYS A 100 18.76 -4.19 2.61
CA CYS A 100 17.87 -3.52 1.66
C CYS A 100 16.58 -3.04 2.33
N GLY A 101 15.98 -3.84 3.22
CA GLY A 101 14.82 -3.39 3.99
C GLY A 101 15.14 -2.20 4.89
N ASP A 102 16.29 -2.25 5.59
CA ASP A 102 16.76 -1.15 6.45
C ASP A 102 17.05 0.11 5.63
N TYR A 103 17.62 -0.04 4.43
CA TYR A 103 17.81 1.05 3.49
C TYR A 103 16.48 1.70 3.10
N PHE A 104 15.44 0.92 2.79
CA PHE A 104 14.13 1.50 2.48
C PHE A 104 13.48 2.19 3.68
N PHE A 105 13.68 1.69 4.91
CA PHE A 105 13.26 2.42 6.10
C PHE A 105 14.03 3.74 6.28
N ALA A 106 15.35 3.75 6.04
CA ALA A 106 16.14 4.99 6.04
C ALA A 106 15.62 6.00 5.01
N GLN A 107 15.31 5.54 3.79
CA GLN A 107 14.72 6.36 2.73
C GLN A 107 13.32 6.87 3.10
N TYR A 108 12.52 6.07 3.81
CA TYR A 108 11.25 6.52 4.38
C TYR A 108 11.44 7.69 5.35
N TYR A 109 12.37 7.59 6.30
CA TYR A 109 12.65 8.66 7.25
C TYR A 109 13.14 9.94 6.55
N ALA A 110 14.00 9.79 5.54
CA ALA A 110 14.45 10.91 4.71
C ALA A 110 13.29 11.56 3.95
N ALA A 111 12.42 10.76 3.32
CA ALA A 111 11.27 11.24 2.57
C ALA A 111 10.25 11.97 3.45
N ILE A 112 10.00 11.51 4.68
CA ILE A 112 9.16 12.22 5.65
C ILE A 112 9.70 13.62 5.94
N ASN A 113 11.02 13.73 6.15
CA ASN A 113 11.67 14.99 6.45
C ASN A 113 11.64 15.94 5.24
N GLU A 114 11.94 15.44 4.04
CA GLU A 114 11.86 16.20 2.79
C GLU A 114 10.44 16.73 2.50
N ALA A 115 9.42 15.95 2.84
CA ALA A 115 8.02 16.32 2.68
C ALA A 115 7.48 17.23 3.79
N ASN A 116 8.32 17.69 4.74
CA ASN A 116 7.91 18.43 5.94
C ASN A 116 6.75 17.75 6.70
N SER A 117 6.70 16.42 6.67
CA SER A 117 5.55 15.65 7.16
C SER A 117 5.88 14.88 8.44
N ILE A 118 6.65 15.51 9.34
CA ILE A 118 7.09 14.91 10.61
C ILE A 118 5.93 14.41 11.47
N ASP A 119 4.76 15.05 11.39
CA ASP A 119 3.56 14.62 12.11
C ASP A 119 3.11 13.19 11.72
N LEU A 120 3.45 12.75 10.52
CA LEU A 120 3.18 11.39 10.05
C LEU A 120 4.11 10.34 10.64
N LEU A 121 5.28 10.74 11.13
CA LEU A 121 6.31 9.83 11.63
C LEU A 121 5.74 8.94 12.73
N LYS A 122 5.03 9.53 13.69
CA LYS A 122 4.40 8.79 14.78
C LYS A 122 3.40 7.76 14.24
N THR A 123 2.49 8.19 13.37
CA THR A 123 1.42 7.33 12.84
C THR A 123 2.00 6.18 12.03
N ILE A 124 2.89 6.46 11.08
CA ILE A 124 3.44 5.43 10.20
C ILE A 124 4.40 4.51 10.97
N SER A 125 5.23 5.03 11.89
CA SER A 125 6.07 4.16 12.73
C SER A 125 5.24 3.21 13.59
N GLN A 126 4.09 3.64 14.12
CA GLN A 126 3.18 2.73 14.83
C GLN A 126 2.59 1.64 13.93
N ILE A 127 2.28 1.95 12.68
CA ILE A 127 1.84 0.95 11.70
C ILE A 127 2.97 -0.04 11.41
N ILE A 128 4.19 0.45 11.20
CA ILE A 128 5.39 -0.38 10.98
C ILE A 128 5.60 -1.33 12.17
N CYS A 129 5.50 -0.84 13.41
CA CYS A 129 5.58 -1.70 14.60
C CYS A 129 4.54 -2.81 14.58
N ARG A 130 3.26 -2.49 14.31
CA ARG A 130 2.19 -3.48 14.22
C ARG A 130 2.42 -4.49 13.10
N ILE A 131 2.94 -4.05 11.96
CA ILE A 131 3.32 -4.94 10.86
C ILE A 131 4.37 -5.95 11.32
N HIS A 132 5.42 -5.48 12.01
CA HIS A 132 6.46 -6.35 12.51
C HIS A 132 5.99 -7.27 13.65
N GLU A 133 5.20 -6.77 14.60
CA GLU A 133 4.61 -7.57 15.69
C GLU A 133 3.80 -8.76 15.14
N ASN A 134 2.94 -8.49 14.16
CA ASN A 134 2.14 -9.54 13.51
C ASN A 134 3.00 -10.55 12.75
N ARG A 135 4.10 -10.11 12.14
CA ARG A 135 5.04 -11.01 11.47
C ARG A 135 5.81 -11.88 12.46
N ILE A 136 6.27 -11.29 13.56
CA ILE A 136 6.90 -12.03 14.67
C ILE A 136 5.92 -13.08 15.20
N HIS A 137 4.64 -12.75 15.37
CA HIS A 137 3.63 -13.73 15.78
C HIS A 137 3.51 -14.88 14.78
N LEU A 138 3.48 -14.60 13.48
CA LEU A 138 3.41 -15.66 12.44
C LEU A 138 4.66 -16.54 12.39
N LEU A 139 5.84 -16.00 12.72
CA LEU A 139 7.07 -16.79 12.85
C LEU A 139 7.02 -17.74 14.05
N ILE A 140 6.43 -17.29 15.17
CA ILE A 140 6.27 -18.09 16.40
C ILE A 140 5.12 -19.09 16.26
N ASN A 141 4.04 -18.71 15.56
CA ASN A 141 2.81 -19.49 15.41
C ASN A 141 2.44 -19.71 13.92
N PRO A 142 3.22 -20.49 13.14
CA PRO A 142 3.01 -20.62 11.69
C PRO A 142 1.63 -21.18 11.30
N ALA A 143 1.00 -21.96 12.19
CA ALA A 143 -0.33 -22.53 11.96
C ALA A 143 -1.40 -21.45 11.70
N ASP A 144 -1.24 -20.26 12.28
CA ASP A 144 -2.17 -19.14 12.16
C ASP A 144 -2.14 -18.47 10.78
N SER A 145 -1.10 -18.70 9.97
CA SER A 145 -0.98 -18.14 8.61
C SER A 145 -1.85 -18.84 7.55
N SER A 146 -2.37 -20.03 7.87
CA SER A 146 -2.85 -20.99 6.85
C SER A 146 -4.36 -21.17 6.79
N LYS A 147 -5.11 -20.57 7.72
CA LYS A 147 -6.54 -20.77 7.88
C LYS A 147 -7.25 -19.47 8.17
N CYS A 148 -8.44 -19.31 7.59
CA CYS A 148 -9.35 -18.24 7.98
C CYS A 148 -9.74 -18.38 9.47
N ASN A 149 -9.14 -17.56 10.31
CA ASN A 149 -9.38 -17.51 11.75
C ASN A 149 -9.43 -16.04 12.23
N GLU A 150 -9.72 -15.84 13.51
CA GLU A 150 -9.76 -14.51 14.12
C GLU A 150 -8.41 -13.77 13.96
N TYR A 151 -7.29 -14.50 14.07
CA TYR A 151 -5.96 -13.95 13.85
C TYR A 151 -5.77 -13.40 12.44
N THR A 152 -6.19 -14.14 11.40
CA THR A 152 -6.10 -13.70 10.00
C THR A 152 -6.84 -12.39 9.79
N LEU A 153 -8.03 -12.26 10.39
CA LEU A 153 -8.80 -11.02 10.31
C LEU A 153 -8.09 -9.86 11.02
N ASP A 154 -7.52 -10.11 12.19
CA ASP A 154 -6.74 -9.12 12.94
C ASP A 154 -5.47 -8.71 12.19
N PHE A 155 -4.77 -9.68 11.58
CA PHE A 155 -3.63 -9.48 10.70
C PHE A 155 -4.00 -8.60 9.51
N ALA A 156 -5.09 -8.93 8.81
CA ALA A 156 -5.58 -8.17 7.66
C ALA A 156 -5.91 -6.71 8.03
N LYS A 157 -6.54 -6.52 9.20
CA LYS A 157 -6.83 -5.18 9.74
C LYS A 157 -5.56 -4.42 10.06
N LYS A 158 -4.65 -5.01 10.84
CA LYS A 158 -3.49 -4.32 11.43
C LYS A 158 -2.30 -4.15 10.48
N ASN A 159 -2.22 -4.93 9.40
CA ASN A 159 -1.20 -4.77 8.35
C ASN A 159 -1.75 -3.93 7.19
N THR A 160 -2.29 -4.61 6.18
CA THR A 160 -2.64 -4.03 4.88
C THR A 160 -3.83 -3.09 4.98
N GLY A 161 -4.82 -3.39 5.83
CA GLY A 161 -5.94 -2.49 6.12
C GLY A 161 -5.45 -1.13 6.64
N LEU A 162 -4.76 -1.12 7.78
CA LEU A 162 -4.24 0.13 8.35
C LEU A 162 -3.31 0.88 7.39
N LEU A 163 -2.35 0.19 6.76
CA LEU A 163 -1.41 0.87 5.86
C LEU A 163 -2.13 1.48 4.64
N LEU A 164 -3.06 0.74 4.01
CA LEU A 164 -3.77 1.25 2.84
C LEU A 164 -4.73 2.39 3.19
N GLY A 165 -5.43 2.28 4.32
CA GLY A 165 -6.26 3.37 4.84
C GLY A 165 -5.47 4.64 5.10
N GLU A 166 -4.28 4.49 5.68
CA GLU A 166 -3.40 5.63 5.96
C GLU A 166 -2.82 6.20 4.66
N CYS A 167 -2.51 5.39 3.65
CA CYS A 167 -2.16 5.89 2.32
C CYS A 167 -3.28 6.73 1.69
N CYS A 168 -4.54 6.31 1.81
CA CYS A 168 -5.66 7.15 1.39
C CYS A 168 -5.73 8.45 2.20
N ALA A 169 -5.58 8.40 3.53
CA ALA A 169 -5.57 9.59 4.36
C ALA A 169 -4.41 10.55 4.02
N LEU A 170 -3.23 10.02 3.69
CA LEU A 170 -2.04 10.79 3.34
C LEU A 170 -2.24 11.68 2.12
N GLY A 171 -2.87 11.15 1.07
CA GLY A 171 -3.18 11.90 -0.14
C GLY A 171 -4.25 12.97 0.09
N ALA A 172 -5.30 12.62 0.83
CA ALA A 172 -6.37 13.56 1.17
C ALA A 172 -5.88 14.73 2.05
N ALA A 173 -4.98 14.44 2.99
CA ALA A 173 -4.45 15.41 3.96
C ALA A 173 -3.52 16.47 3.35
N ILE A 174 -3.25 16.42 2.04
CA ILE A 174 -2.60 17.53 1.34
C ILE A 174 -3.56 18.71 1.20
N SER A 175 -4.86 18.44 1.00
CA SER A 175 -5.88 19.47 0.88
C SER A 175 -6.47 19.81 2.25
N ALA A 176 -6.60 21.10 2.54
CA ALA A 176 -7.30 21.60 3.73
C ALA A 176 -8.81 21.79 3.49
N ASP A 177 -9.28 21.62 2.26
CA ASP A 177 -10.61 22.09 1.84
C ASP A 177 -11.76 21.17 2.27
N TRP A 178 -11.46 19.92 2.68
CA TRP A 178 -12.50 18.96 3.04
C TRP A 178 -12.08 17.98 4.16
N PRO A 179 -11.85 18.45 5.39
CA PRO A 179 -11.39 17.63 6.49
C PRO A 179 -12.36 16.48 6.87
N GLU A 180 -13.67 16.64 6.62
CA GLU A 180 -14.67 15.62 6.89
C GLU A 180 -14.55 14.40 5.97
N GLY A 181 -13.92 14.55 4.80
CA GLY A 181 -13.68 13.46 3.86
C GLY A 181 -12.56 12.50 4.28
N LEU A 182 -11.61 12.97 5.10
CA LEU A 182 -10.47 12.18 5.57
C LEU A 182 -10.86 10.84 6.22
N PRO A 183 -11.75 10.79 7.22
CA PRO A 183 -12.16 9.52 7.82
C PRO A 183 -12.87 8.59 6.82
N ILE A 184 -13.60 9.15 5.85
CA ILE A 184 -14.33 8.35 4.84
C ILE A 184 -13.34 7.63 3.94
N VAL A 185 -12.38 8.36 3.36
CA VAL A 185 -11.39 7.75 2.44
C VAL A 185 -10.43 6.83 3.16
N LYS A 186 -10.11 7.13 4.41
CA LYS A 186 -9.36 6.21 5.28
C LYS A 186 -10.12 4.89 5.46
N ASN A 187 -11.41 4.94 5.76
CA ASN A 187 -12.24 3.74 5.91
C ASN A 187 -12.36 2.94 4.61
N ILE A 188 -12.50 3.61 3.45
CA ILE A 188 -12.46 2.96 2.13
C ILE A 188 -11.15 2.18 1.99
N GLY A 189 -10.00 2.82 2.22
CA GLY A 189 -8.68 2.17 2.14
C GLY A 189 -8.52 1.02 3.13
N VAL A 190 -8.96 1.17 4.38
CA VAL A 190 -8.94 0.09 5.38
C VAL A 190 -9.73 -1.11 4.91
N ASN A 191 -10.96 -0.90 4.46
CA ASN A 191 -11.85 -1.97 4.01
C ASN A 191 -11.29 -2.68 2.78
N LEU A 192 -10.72 -1.95 1.81
CA LEU A 192 -10.06 -2.54 0.64
C LEU A 192 -8.81 -3.34 1.02
N GLY A 193 -7.99 -2.83 1.94
CA GLY A 193 -6.77 -3.52 2.40
C GLY A 193 -7.09 -4.82 3.12
N ILE A 194 -8.15 -4.85 3.93
CA ILE A 194 -8.64 -6.07 4.58
C ILE A 194 -9.14 -7.06 3.53
N ALA A 195 -9.95 -6.60 2.57
CA ALA A 195 -10.51 -7.45 1.53
C ALA A 195 -9.42 -8.11 0.68
N LEU A 196 -8.33 -7.39 0.37
CA LEU A 196 -7.18 -7.91 -0.36
C LEU A 196 -6.51 -9.10 0.35
N ILE A 197 -6.27 -9.00 1.66
CA ILE A 197 -5.69 -10.11 2.44
C ILE A 197 -6.64 -11.29 2.54
N LEU A 198 -7.90 -11.03 2.87
CA LEU A 198 -8.88 -12.11 3.02
C LEU A 198 -9.11 -12.87 1.72
N ALA A 199 -8.94 -12.23 0.56
CA ALA A 199 -9.02 -12.89 -0.74
C ALA A 199 -7.85 -13.87 -1.02
N THR A 200 -6.72 -13.73 -0.33
CA THR A 200 -5.55 -14.60 -0.53
C THR A 200 -5.41 -15.73 0.48
N VAL A 201 -6.19 -15.69 1.56
CA VAL A 201 -6.16 -16.73 2.59
C VAL A 201 -7.20 -17.80 2.28
N LYS A 202 -6.75 -19.06 2.21
CA LYS A 202 -7.63 -20.22 2.00
C LYS A 202 -8.71 -20.29 3.09
N GLY A 203 -9.95 -20.51 2.67
CA GLY A 203 -11.11 -20.63 3.56
C GLY A 203 -11.72 -19.29 3.98
N CYS A 204 -11.26 -18.15 3.45
CA CYS A 204 -11.88 -16.83 3.61
C CYS A 204 -12.69 -16.41 2.36
N ASP A 205 -13.16 -17.38 1.57
CA ASP A 205 -13.68 -17.17 0.21
C ASP A 205 -14.89 -16.23 0.11
N ASP A 206 -15.62 -15.99 1.22
CA ASP A 206 -16.74 -15.02 1.24
C ASP A 206 -16.48 -13.80 2.16
N SER A 207 -15.49 -13.89 3.05
CA SER A 207 -15.24 -12.87 4.08
C SER A 207 -14.79 -11.54 3.48
N HIS A 208 -14.07 -11.57 2.36
CA HIS A 208 -13.59 -10.38 1.65
C HIS A 208 -14.74 -9.57 1.01
N ILE A 209 -15.84 -10.22 0.60
CA ILE A 209 -17.00 -9.58 -0.04
C ILE A 209 -17.65 -8.57 0.91
N GLY A 210 -17.75 -8.92 2.19
CA GLY A 210 -18.29 -8.02 3.21
C GLY A 210 -17.50 -6.72 3.33
N TYR A 211 -16.18 -6.78 3.15
CA TYR A 211 -15.31 -5.61 3.22
C TYR A 211 -15.34 -4.76 1.95
N ILE A 212 -15.46 -5.37 0.76
CA ILE A 212 -15.74 -4.60 -0.46
C ILE A 212 -17.06 -3.83 -0.31
N LYS A 213 -18.12 -4.49 0.19
CA LYS A 213 -19.41 -3.83 0.41
C LYS A 213 -19.31 -2.62 1.34
N LYS A 214 -18.52 -2.72 2.42
CA LYS A 214 -18.25 -1.59 3.32
C LYS A 214 -17.54 -0.45 2.61
N ALA A 215 -16.50 -0.75 1.81
CA ALA A 215 -15.83 0.27 1.00
C ALA A 215 -16.79 0.97 0.03
N CYS A 216 -17.68 0.22 -0.63
CA CYS A 216 -18.70 0.80 -1.50
C CYS A 216 -19.78 1.58 -0.74
N GLN A 217 -20.08 1.23 0.52
CA GLN A 217 -21.00 2.00 1.37
C GLN A 217 -20.37 3.34 1.77
N ASP A 218 -19.10 3.32 2.17
CA ASP A 218 -18.35 4.55 2.49
C ASP A 218 -18.24 5.47 1.26
N LEU A 219 -18.10 4.90 0.07
CA LEU A 219 -18.07 5.63 -1.20
C LEU A 219 -19.33 6.49 -1.44
N ILE A 220 -20.51 6.04 -0.98
CA ILE A 220 -21.78 6.78 -1.12
C ILE A 220 -21.75 8.10 -0.32
N HIS A 221 -20.90 8.18 0.71
CA HIS A 221 -20.74 9.37 1.53
C HIS A 221 -19.78 10.41 0.94
N LEU A 222 -19.05 10.07 -0.13
CA LEU A 222 -18.26 11.08 -0.85
C LEU A 222 -19.17 11.98 -1.71
N PRO A 223 -18.79 13.26 -1.93
CA PRO A 223 -19.44 14.12 -2.89
C PRO A 223 -19.52 13.47 -4.26
N LYS A 224 -20.67 13.64 -4.92
CA LYS A 224 -20.85 13.19 -6.29
C LYS A 224 -19.95 14.02 -7.20
N GLY A 225 -19.11 13.37 -7.98
CA GLY A 225 -18.18 14.05 -8.88
C GLY A 225 -16.82 13.37 -8.93
N ILE A 226 -15.77 14.19 -8.88
CA ILE A 226 -14.37 13.76 -9.01
C ILE A 226 -13.93 12.89 -7.82
N GLU A 227 -14.46 13.19 -6.63
CA GLU A 227 -14.21 12.51 -5.37
C GLU A 227 -14.63 11.03 -5.49
N THR A 228 -15.89 10.79 -5.83
CA THR A 228 -16.44 9.45 -6.02
C THR A 228 -15.79 8.72 -7.21
N ARG A 229 -15.51 9.44 -8.31
CA ARG A 229 -14.95 8.83 -9.53
C ARG A 229 -13.60 8.15 -9.27
N PHE A 230 -12.66 8.84 -8.63
CA PHE A 230 -11.31 8.30 -8.42
C PHE A 230 -11.30 7.09 -7.48
N PHE A 231 -12.12 7.10 -6.42
CA PHE A 231 -12.25 5.93 -5.56
C PHE A 231 -13.01 4.78 -6.22
N SER A 232 -14.00 5.06 -7.08
CA SER A 232 -14.65 4.01 -7.89
C SER A 232 -13.64 3.32 -8.80
N GLU A 233 -12.82 4.10 -9.52
CA GLU A 233 -11.77 3.56 -10.38
C GLU A 233 -10.76 2.73 -9.59
N PHE A 234 -10.34 3.22 -8.41
CA PHE A 234 -9.44 2.47 -7.55
C PHE A 234 -10.05 1.14 -7.07
N ILE A 235 -11.34 1.12 -6.73
CA ILE A 235 -12.06 -0.11 -6.38
C ILE A 235 -12.13 -1.06 -7.59
N ASP A 236 -12.46 -0.56 -8.78
CA ASP A 236 -12.57 -1.36 -10.00
C ASP A 236 -11.23 -2.01 -10.39
N ILE A 237 -10.12 -1.31 -10.17
CA ILE A 237 -8.76 -1.82 -10.34
C ILE A 237 -8.50 -3.00 -9.39
N LEU A 238 -8.90 -2.88 -8.13
CA LEU A 238 -8.64 -3.92 -7.12
C LEU A 238 -9.66 -5.06 -7.17
N PHE A 239 -10.86 -4.84 -7.71
CA PHE A 239 -11.95 -5.80 -7.70
C PHE A 239 -11.57 -7.15 -8.34
N PRO A 240 -10.89 -7.21 -9.51
CA PRO A 240 -10.39 -8.46 -10.04
C PRO A 240 -9.44 -9.17 -9.08
N TYR A 241 -8.64 -8.43 -8.29
CA TYR A 241 -7.64 -8.94 -7.34
C TYR A 241 -8.25 -9.50 -6.06
N ILE A 242 -9.42 -8.99 -5.70
CA ILE A 242 -10.18 -9.44 -4.55
C ILE A 242 -11.12 -10.60 -4.95
N SER A 243 -11.65 -10.61 -6.17
CA SER A 243 -12.75 -11.50 -6.58
C SER A 243 -12.32 -12.84 -7.23
N VAL A 244 -11.03 -13.13 -7.37
CA VAL A 244 -10.56 -14.43 -7.91
C VAL A 244 -9.96 -15.25 -6.76
N PRO A 245 -10.35 -16.55 -6.63
CA PRO A 245 -9.92 -17.39 -5.52
C PRO A 245 -8.39 -17.48 -5.34
N ALA A 246 -7.98 -17.66 -4.08
CA ALA A 246 -6.59 -17.70 -3.58
C ALA A 246 -5.60 -18.59 -4.36
N ALA A 247 -6.07 -19.55 -5.16
CA ALA A 247 -5.22 -20.49 -5.92
C ALA A 247 -4.28 -19.84 -6.95
N ARG A 248 -4.39 -18.51 -7.19
CA ARG A 248 -3.57 -17.78 -8.18
C ARG A 248 -2.87 -16.52 -7.66
N ARG A 249 -2.92 -16.21 -6.36
CA ARG A 249 -2.39 -14.93 -5.85
C ARG A 249 -1.65 -15.06 -4.53
N VAL A 250 -0.40 -14.60 -4.55
CA VAL A 250 0.29 -14.12 -3.35
C VAL A 250 -0.02 -12.63 -3.33
N VAL A 251 -0.90 -12.21 -2.43
CA VAL A 251 -0.94 -10.83 -1.94
C VAL A 251 -0.57 -10.95 -0.48
N VAL A 252 0.52 -10.27 -0.15
CA VAL A 252 1.16 -10.22 1.18
C VAL A 252 0.25 -9.57 2.21
#